data_AF-A0A923FL92-F1
#
_entry.id   AF-A0A923FL92-F1
#
_cell.length_a   1.000
_cell.length_b   1.000
_cell.length_c   1.000
_cell.angle_alpha   90.00
_cell.angle_beta   90.00
_cell.angle_gamma   90.00
#
_symmetry.space_group_name_H-M   'P 1'
#
loop_
_entity.id
_entity.type
_entity.pdbx_description
1 polymer ?
#
loop_
_entity_poly.entity_id
_entity_poly.type
_entity_poly.pdbx_seq_one_letter_code
_entity_poly.pdbx_strand_id
1 'polypeptide(L)'
;MALPSFDRAWPERKGMKPRILVLEIRDKDRVEASPLCWIVVEREEKYERDSNGEICSASIRLSYRRITGKHPSYESGHGQFDSSYSRFFNTVSLTSSSIATGSVYLGLPELHGQRIGTYLMNVIVEWVQQWPDAAVNPVELRMGQARADNKARRNRFYEQFGLEFDYVDSGKREGLSRPMQVRALNVVETWKKNIFEHTMFDHLAERLDAVESAQAKLAALNRAFVCLREEQKNAEARPFRWAIKRLYNQSRGLVTAGLILAVCISLFWFKTR
;
A
#
# COMPACT_ATOMS: atom_id res chain seq x y z
N MET A 1 12.93 -5.16 -22.06
CA MET A 1 12.76 -6.60 -21.78
C MET A 1 11.70 -6.68 -20.70
N ALA A 2 10.54 -7.27 -20.99
CA ALA A 2 9.40 -7.29 -20.07
C ALA A 2 9.54 -8.47 -19.10
N LEU A 3 9.33 -8.26 -17.79
CA LEU A 3 9.20 -9.34 -16.81
C LEU A 3 7.72 -9.73 -16.68
N PRO A 4 7.30 -10.92 -17.15
CA PRO A 4 5.89 -11.30 -17.24
C PRO A 4 5.11 -11.25 -15.92
N SER A 5 5.78 -11.49 -14.79
CA SER A 5 5.15 -11.47 -13.46
C SER A 5 4.87 -10.08 -12.90
N PHE A 6 5.51 -9.05 -13.46
CA PHE A 6 5.47 -7.68 -12.94
C PHE A 6 4.87 -6.67 -13.92
N ASP A 7 4.83 -7.01 -15.20
CA ASP A 7 4.31 -6.12 -16.25
C ASP A 7 2.80 -6.26 -16.47
N ARG A 8 2.20 -5.19 -17.02
CA ARG A 8 0.77 -5.11 -17.33
C ARG A 8 0.35 -5.82 -18.63
N ALA A 9 1.17 -6.70 -19.21
CA ALA A 9 0.95 -7.31 -20.54
C ALA A 9 1.27 -8.83 -20.53
N TRP A 10 0.37 -9.77 -20.86
CA TRP A 10 -0.18 -10.14 -22.20
C TRP A 10 -1.27 -11.26 -22.08
N PRO A 11 -2.00 -11.68 -23.14
CA PRO A 11 -2.77 -10.94 -24.16
C PRO A 11 -4.31 -11.23 -24.07
N GLU A 12 -5.10 -10.52 -24.87
CA GLU A 12 -6.55 -10.69 -25.16
C GLU A 12 -7.61 -10.21 -24.14
N ARG A 13 -7.35 -10.13 -22.83
CA ARG A 13 -8.35 -9.62 -21.87
C ARG A 13 -8.03 -8.19 -21.43
N LYS A 14 -8.62 -7.21 -22.12
CA LYS A 14 -8.65 -5.79 -21.72
C LYS A 14 -8.99 -5.69 -20.21
N GLY A 15 -8.07 -5.16 -19.41
CA GLY A 15 -8.33 -4.81 -18.00
C GLY A 15 -7.78 -5.77 -16.93
N MET A 16 -6.96 -6.79 -17.27
CA MET A 16 -6.33 -7.62 -16.24
C MET A 16 -5.20 -6.86 -15.49
N LYS A 17 -5.33 -6.79 -14.16
CA LYS A 17 -4.28 -6.30 -13.24
C LYS A 17 -3.02 -7.17 -13.36
N PRO A 18 -1.80 -6.64 -13.10
CA PRO A 18 -0.58 -7.44 -13.13
C PRO A 18 -0.65 -8.57 -12.08
N ARG A 19 0.11 -9.65 -12.32
CA ARG A 19 0.15 -10.84 -11.45
C ARG A 19 0.54 -10.48 -10.02
N ILE A 20 1.52 -9.59 -9.87
CA ILE A 20 2.01 -9.14 -8.57
C ILE A 20 1.72 -7.65 -8.39
N LEU A 21 1.10 -7.31 -7.27
CA LEU A 21 0.81 -5.94 -6.85
C LEU A 21 1.37 -5.67 -5.46
N VAL A 22 1.73 -4.41 -5.23
CA VAL A 22 2.06 -3.89 -3.92
C VAL A 22 0.93 -2.99 -3.46
N LEU A 23 0.35 -3.28 -2.31
CA LEU A 23 -0.70 -2.49 -1.68
C LEU A 23 -0.10 -1.59 -0.62
N GLU A 24 -0.32 -0.29 -0.76
CA GLU A 24 -0.11 0.70 0.29
C GLU A 24 -1.37 0.75 1.15
N ILE A 25 -1.23 0.39 2.43
CA ILE A 25 -2.34 0.42 3.38
C ILE A 25 -2.20 1.64 4.26
N ARG A 26 -3.13 2.58 4.11
CA ARG A 26 -3.26 3.74 5.00
C ARG A 26 -4.35 3.50 6.04
N ASP A 27 -4.25 4.23 7.14
CA ASP A 27 -5.29 4.20 8.17
C ASP A 27 -6.58 4.78 7.60
N LYS A 28 -7.66 4.01 7.69
CA LYS A 28 -8.99 4.42 7.21
C LYS A 28 -9.48 5.73 7.85
N ASP A 29 -9.03 6.03 9.08
CA ASP A 29 -9.44 7.21 9.84
C ASP A 29 -8.45 8.38 9.67
N ARG A 30 -7.25 8.13 9.10
CA ARG A 30 -6.16 9.10 8.90
C ARG A 30 -5.42 8.84 7.59
N VAL A 31 -6.13 8.98 6.47
CA VAL A 31 -5.61 8.64 5.13
C VAL A 31 -4.43 9.53 4.69
N GLU A 32 -4.33 10.76 5.18
CA GLU A 32 -3.21 11.67 4.85
C GLU A 32 -1.92 11.36 5.63
N ALA A 33 -1.98 10.48 6.64
CA ALA A 33 -0.81 10.09 7.40
C ALA A 33 0.09 9.12 6.60
N SER A 34 1.27 8.85 7.14
CA SER A 34 2.16 7.83 6.58
C SER A 34 1.48 6.45 6.54
N PRO A 35 1.80 5.60 5.54
CA PRO A 35 1.21 4.28 5.41
C PRO A 35 1.43 3.42 6.66
N LEU A 36 0.40 2.69 7.08
CA LEU A 36 0.47 1.72 8.18
C LEU A 36 1.37 0.54 7.81
N CYS A 37 1.21 0.04 6.59
CA CYS A 37 2.02 -1.05 6.08
C CYS A 37 1.95 -1.15 4.55
N TRP A 38 2.77 -2.05 4.03
CA TRP A 38 2.79 -2.45 2.63
C TRP A 38 2.57 -3.95 2.54
N ILE A 39 1.74 -4.40 1.60
CA ILE A 39 1.40 -5.81 1.41
C ILE A 39 1.65 -6.18 -0.04
N VAL A 40 2.39 -7.26 -0.29
CA VAL A 40 2.49 -7.85 -1.63
C VAL A 40 1.33 -8.81 -1.80
N VAL A 41 0.66 -8.73 -2.95
CA VAL A 41 -0.38 -9.67 -3.36
C VAL A 41 0.02 -10.29 -4.68
N GLU A 42 -0.04 -11.61 -4.75
CA GLU A 42 0.14 -12.40 -5.96
C GLU A 42 -1.19 -13.04 -6.36
N ARG A 43 -1.56 -12.89 -7.63
CA ARG A 43 -2.74 -13.48 -8.25
C ARG A 43 -2.34 -14.64 -9.15
N GLU A 44 -2.79 -15.84 -8.83
CA GLU A 44 -2.63 -17.02 -9.68
C GLU A 44 -3.99 -17.48 -10.18
N GLU A 45 -4.13 -17.69 -11.48
CA GLU A 45 -5.34 -18.24 -12.09
C GLU A 45 -5.03 -19.53 -12.83
N LYS A 46 -5.92 -20.51 -12.70
CA LYS A 46 -5.85 -21.77 -13.44
C LYS A 46 -7.18 -22.01 -14.12
N TYR A 47 -7.14 -22.41 -15.38
CA TYR A 47 -8.30 -22.73 -16.18
C TYR A 47 -8.12 -24.11 -16.80
N GLU A 48 -9.05 -25.00 -16.55
CA GLU A 48 -9.11 -26.31 -17.20
C GLU A 48 -10.19 -26.27 -18.28
N ARG A 49 -9.86 -26.76 -19.46
CA ARG A 49 -10.74 -26.76 -20.63
C ARG A 49 -11.05 -28.17 -21.09
N ASP A 50 -12.24 -28.40 -21.63
CA ASP A 50 -12.58 -29.66 -22.30
C ASP A 50 -11.94 -29.76 -23.69
N SER A 51 -12.20 -30.90 -24.35
CA SER A 51 -11.84 -31.15 -25.75
C SER A 51 -12.39 -30.12 -26.74
N ASN A 52 -13.44 -29.38 -26.37
CA ASN A 52 -14.05 -28.35 -27.20
C ASN A 52 -13.46 -26.96 -26.94
N GLY A 53 -12.52 -26.85 -25.99
CA GLY A 53 -11.86 -25.59 -25.62
C GLY A 53 -12.67 -24.71 -24.67
N GLU A 54 -13.82 -25.20 -24.17
CA GLU A 54 -14.65 -24.51 -23.19
C GLU A 54 -14.12 -24.73 -21.77
N ILE A 55 -14.30 -23.73 -20.90
CA ILE A 55 -13.83 -23.80 -19.51
C ILE A 55 -14.71 -24.77 -18.70
N CYS A 56 -14.13 -25.87 -18.26
CA CYS A 56 -14.76 -26.86 -17.38
C CYS A 56 -14.64 -26.48 -15.91
N SER A 57 -13.46 -26.01 -15.52
CA SER A 57 -13.17 -25.57 -14.17
C SER A 57 -12.23 -24.38 -14.22
N ALA A 58 -12.34 -23.51 -13.22
CA ALA A 58 -11.39 -22.43 -13.04
C ALA A 58 -11.12 -22.21 -11.56
N SER A 59 -9.93 -21.72 -11.22
CA SER A 59 -9.60 -21.30 -9.86
C SER A 59 -8.74 -20.05 -9.87
N ILE A 60 -8.91 -19.24 -8.82
CA ILE A 60 -8.07 -18.09 -8.52
C ILE A 60 -7.55 -18.23 -7.10
N ARG A 61 -6.26 -17.93 -6.92
CA ARG A 61 -5.60 -17.80 -5.63
C ARG A 61 -4.98 -16.43 -5.50
N LEU A 62 -5.31 -15.75 -4.41
CA LEU A 62 -4.70 -14.49 -4.01
C LEU A 62 -3.83 -14.74 -2.80
N SER A 63 -2.53 -14.91 -3.00
CA SER A 63 -1.55 -15.06 -1.93
C SER A 63 -1.10 -13.67 -1.49
N TYR A 64 -1.05 -13.40 -0.18
CA TYR A 64 -0.60 -12.11 0.33
C TYR A 64 0.46 -12.25 1.42
N ARG A 65 1.33 -11.24 1.51
CA ARG A 65 2.35 -11.14 2.56
C ARG A 65 2.65 -9.68 2.90
N ARG A 66 2.70 -9.37 4.19
CA ARG A 66 3.14 -8.05 4.68
C ARG A 66 4.64 -7.87 4.42
N ILE A 67 5.02 -6.73 3.86
CA ILE A 67 6.42 -6.31 3.76
C ILE A 67 6.86 -5.79 5.13
N THR A 68 7.89 -6.41 5.70
CA THR A 68 8.49 -6.02 6.98
C THR A 68 9.96 -5.67 6.81
N GLY A 69 10.53 -4.94 7.77
CA GLY A 69 11.98 -4.74 7.82
C GLY A 69 12.75 -6.06 8.01
N LYS A 70 14.08 -6.01 7.85
CA LYS A 70 14.97 -7.19 7.91
C LYS A 70 14.91 -7.99 9.22
N HIS A 71 14.45 -7.38 10.31
CA HIS A 71 14.28 -8.02 11.61
C HIS A 71 12.82 -7.87 12.07
N PRO A 72 11.90 -8.70 11.57
CA PRO A 72 10.53 -8.66 12.04
C PRO A 72 10.47 -9.12 13.50
N SER A 73 9.92 -8.28 14.38
CA SER A 73 9.70 -8.62 15.80
C SER A 73 8.47 -9.53 16.02
N TYR A 74 7.66 -9.76 14.97
CA TYR A 74 6.42 -10.53 15.03
C TYR A 74 6.23 -11.42 13.80
N GLU A 75 5.40 -12.45 13.92
CA GLU A 75 5.02 -13.35 12.83
C GLU A 75 4.66 -12.53 11.57
N SER A 76 5.40 -12.77 10.49
CA SER A 76 5.16 -12.11 9.21
C SER A 76 3.75 -12.44 8.72
N GLY A 77 2.83 -11.47 8.81
CA GLY A 77 1.44 -11.67 8.46
C GLY A 77 1.30 -12.05 6.97
N HIS A 78 0.77 -13.25 6.73
CA HIS A 78 0.58 -13.83 5.42
C HIS A 78 -0.72 -14.66 5.38
N GLY A 79 -1.09 -15.10 4.18
CA GLY A 79 -2.23 -15.97 3.97
C GLY A 79 -2.64 -15.98 2.52
N GLN A 80 -3.81 -16.54 2.27
CA GLN A 80 -4.36 -16.65 0.92
C GLN A 80 -5.88 -16.57 0.94
N PHE A 81 -6.45 -16.11 -0.18
CA PHE A 81 -7.86 -16.25 -0.49
C PHE A 81 -7.96 -17.11 -1.74
N ASP A 82 -8.83 -18.12 -1.71
CA ASP A 82 -9.07 -19.02 -2.84
C ASP A 82 -10.51 -18.89 -3.31
N SER A 83 -10.73 -19.01 -4.61
CA SER A 83 -12.05 -19.12 -5.23
C SER A 83 -11.98 -20.06 -6.43
N SER A 84 -13.12 -20.67 -6.77
CA SER A 84 -13.21 -21.63 -7.86
C SER A 84 -14.56 -21.57 -8.57
N TYR A 85 -14.57 -22.05 -9.81
CA TYR A 85 -15.74 -22.25 -10.66
C TYR A 85 -15.75 -23.69 -11.17
N SER A 86 -16.92 -24.30 -11.21
CA SER A 86 -17.16 -25.59 -11.85
C SER A 86 -18.35 -25.49 -12.80
N ARG A 87 -18.11 -25.81 -14.08
CA ARG A 87 -19.17 -25.90 -15.09
C ARG A 87 -20.12 -27.06 -14.81
N PHE A 88 -19.61 -28.20 -14.31
CA PHE A 88 -20.42 -29.40 -14.05
C PHE A 88 -21.56 -29.12 -13.07
N PHE A 89 -21.29 -28.36 -12.01
CA PHE A 89 -22.30 -27.93 -11.04
C PHE A 89 -22.86 -26.54 -11.32
N ASN A 90 -22.41 -25.86 -12.39
CA ASN A 90 -22.66 -24.46 -12.68
C ASN A 90 -22.58 -23.56 -11.42
N THR A 91 -21.50 -23.71 -10.65
CA THR A 91 -21.38 -23.14 -9.30
C THR A 91 -20.00 -22.53 -9.09
N VAL A 92 -19.95 -21.40 -8.37
CA VAL A 92 -18.71 -20.76 -7.90
C VAL A 92 -18.58 -20.88 -6.39
N SER A 93 -17.36 -21.06 -5.88
CA SER A 93 -17.05 -20.94 -4.46
C SER A 93 -16.23 -19.67 -4.22
N LEU A 94 -16.68 -18.80 -3.31
CA LEU A 94 -15.99 -17.54 -2.99
C LEU A 94 -14.86 -17.71 -1.96
N THR A 95 -14.78 -18.86 -1.32
CA THR A 95 -13.91 -19.08 -0.15
C THR A 95 -13.05 -20.33 -0.23
N SER A 96 -13.10 -21.07 -1.34
CA SER A 96 -12.40 -22.33 -1.54
C SER A 96 -11.91 -22.49 -2.97
N SER A 97 -10.76 -23.17 -3.11
CA SER A 97 -10.21 -23.62 -4.39
C SER A 97 -10.99 -24.81 -4.99
N SER A 98 -12.00 -25.30 -4.29
CA SER A 98 -12.94 -26.31 -4.77
C SER A 98 -14.38 -25.96 -4.39
N ILE A 99 -15.33 -26.79 -4.80
CA ILE A 99 -16.76 -26.65 -4.48
C ILE A 99 -17.04 -26.97 -3.00
N ALA A 100 -16.04 -27.43 -2.25
CA ALA A 100 -16.17 -27.58 -0.80
C ALA A 100 -16.38 -26.23 -0.12
N THR A 101 -17.08 -26.25 1.02
CA THR A 101 -17.23 -25.10 1.90
C THR A 101 -15.85 -24.66 2.40
N GLY A 102 -15.44 -23.46 2.03
CA GLY A 102 -14.19 -22.85 2.47
C GLY A 102 -14.38 -21.87 3.61
N SER A 103 -13.27 -21.45 4.20
CA SER A 103 -13.26 -20.39 5.20
C SER A 103 -12.12 -19.42 4.94
N VAL A 104 -12.40 -18.14 5.10
CA VAL A 104 -11.46 -17.06 4.86
C VAL A 104 -10.92 -16.55 6.19
N TYR A 105 -9.59 -16.54 6.31
CA TYR A 105 -8.90 -15.96 7.45
C TYR A 105 -7.90 -14.91 6.98
N LEU A 106 -7.92 -13.76 7.65
CA LEU A 106 -6.95 -12.70 7.41
C LEU A 106 -5.91 -12.70 8.53
N GLY A 107 -4.80 -13.39 8.29
CA GLY A 107 -3.62 -13.46 9.16
C GLY A 107 -2.77 -12.19 9.13
N LEU A 108 -3.37 -11.05 9.45
CA LEU A 108 -2.69 -9.75 9.54
C LEU A 108 -3.00 -9.09 10.89
N PRO A 109 -2.24 -9.45 11.94
CA PRO A 109 -2.38 -8.83 13.26
C PRO A 109 -2.32 -7.30 13.15
N GLU A 110 -3.09 -6.61 13.99
CA GLU A 110 -3.16 -5.13 14.09
C GLU A 110 -3.74 -4.41 12.87
N LEU A 111 -4.02 -5.11 11.77
CA LEU A 111 -4.57 -4.53 10.53
C LEU A 111 -6.05 -4.86 10.33
N HIS A 112 -6.70 -5.40 11.35
CA HIS A 112 -8.13 -5.71 11.32
C HIS A 112 -8.96 -4.45 11.07
N GLY A 113 -9.90 -4.52 10.12
CA GLY A 113 -10.79 -3.41 9.81
C GLY A 113 -10.21 -2.37 8.84
N GLN A 114 -8.98 -2.54 8.35
CA GLN A 114 -8.34 -1.65 7.35
C GLN A 114 -8.72 -1.99 5.89
N ARG A 115 -9.88 -2.63 5.68
CA ARG A 115 -10.45 -3.02 4.37
C ARG A 115 -9.63 -3.99 3.50
N ILE A 116 -8.52 -4.54 3.99
CA ILE A 116 -7.69 -5.49 3.24
C ILE A 116 -8.47 -6.75 2.81
N GLY A 117 -9.25 -7.35 3.72
CA GLY A 117 -10.10 -8.48 3.36
C GLY A 117 -11.15 -8.12 2.30
N THR A 118 -11.75 -6.92 2.40
CA THR A 118 -12.68 -6.40 1.39
C THR A 118 -12.00 -6.24 0.03
N TYR A 119 -10.77 -5.73 -0.02
CA TYR A 119 -9.99 -5.65 -1.25
C TYR A 119 -9.80 -7.03 -1.90
N LEU A 120 -9.29 -8.00 -1.14
CA LEU A 120 -9.01 -9.35 -1.65
C LEU A 120 -10.28 -10.06 -2.13
N MET A 121 -11.37 -9.95 -1.37
CA MET A 121 -12.65 -10.50 -1.78
C MET A 121 -13.24 -9.77 -2.99
N ASN A 122 -13.05 -8.46 -3.11
CA ASN A 122 -13.51 -7.71 -4.28
C ASN A 122 -12.82 -8.20 -5.56
N VAL A 123 -11.53 -8.53 -5.51
CA VAL A 123 -10.83 -9.15 -6.64
C VAL A 123 -11.42 -10.51 -7.02
N ILE A 124 -11.81 -11.32 -6.03
CA ILE A 124 -12.52 -12.60 -6.27
C ILE A 124 -13.89 -12.36 -6.89
N VAL A 125 -14.66 -11.40 -6.37
CA VAL A 125 -16.01 -11.06 -6.86
C VAL A 125 -15.94 -10.60 -8.32
N GLU A 126 -15.02 -9.70 -8.64
CA GLU A 126 -14.76 -9.26 -10.03
C GLU A 126 -14.35 -10.44 -10.92
N TRP A 127 -13.58 -11.40 -10.39
CA TRP A 127 -13.16 -12.58 -11.15
C TRP A 127 -14.33 -13.54 -11.44
N VAL A 128 -15.18 -13.85 -10.45
CA VAL A 128 -16.31 -14.77 -10.64
C VAL A 128 -17.40 -14.19 -11.55
N GLN A 129 -17.49 -12.87 -11.69
CA GLN A 129 -18.47 -12.19 -12.57
C GLN A 129 -18.38 -12.59 -14.05
N GLN A 130 -17.32 -13.28 -14.46
CA GLN A 130 -17.23 -13.94 -15.77
C GLN A 130 -18.30 -15.02 -15.98
N TRP A 131 -18.90 -15.56 -14.92
CA TRP A 131 -19.97 -16.57 -14.94
C TRP A 131 -21.22 -16.06 -14.20
N PRO A 132 -21.94 -15.06 -14.75
CA PRO A 132 -23.02 -14.37 -14.04
C PRO A 132 -24.21 -15.27 -13.69
N ASP A 133 -24.42 -16.35 -14.45
CA ASP A 133 -25.51 -17.31 -14.29
C ASP A 133 -25.18 -18.48 -13.34
N ALA A 134 -23.93 -18.58 -12.89
CA ALA A 134 -23.53 -19.60 -11.94
C ALA A 134 -24.14 -19.33 -10.56
N ALA A 135 -24.49 -20.40 -9.85
CA ALA A 135 -24.89 -20.32 -8.45
C ALA A 135 -23.67 -20.02 -7.56
N VAL A 136 -23.86 -19.22 -6.52
CA VAL A 136 -22.85 -19.05 -5.47
C VAL A 136 -23.00 -20.20 -4.48
N ASN A 137 -21.92 -20.96 -4.27
CA ASN A 137 -21.86 -22.01 -3.27
C ASN A 137 -22.12 -21.41 -1.89
N PRO A 138 -23.03 -21.98 -1.08
CA PRO A 138 -23.37 -21.40 0.21
C PRO A 138 -22.16 -21.21 1.12
N VAL A 139 -22.04 -20.02 1.69
CA VAL A 139 -21.03 -19.69 2.69
C VAL A 139 -21.57 -20.06 4.06
N GLU A 140 -20.85 -20.90 4.77
CA GLU A 140 -21.18 -21.31 6.14
C GLU A 140 -20.41 -20.45 7.14
N LEU A 141 -21.13 -19.76 8.02
CA LEU A 141 -20.55 -19.07 9.16
C LEU A 141 -20.56 -20.03 10.36
N ARG A 142 -19.39 -20.39 10.88
CA ARG A 142 -19.29 -21.30 12.03
C ARG A 142 -19.17 -20.56 13.36
N MET A 143 -19.77 -21.11 14.41
CA MET A 143 -19.69 -20.54 15.77
C MET A 143 -18.25 -20.42 16.27
N GLY A 144 -17.40 -21.42 16.03
CA GLY A 144 -15.99 -21.42 16.47
C GLY A 144 -15.14 -20.29 15.88
N GLN A 145 -15.61 -19.66 14.79
CA GLN A 145 -14.94 -18.51 14.17
C GLN A 145 -15.48 -17.16 14.68
N ALA A 146 -16.62 -17.15 15.40
CA ALA A 146 -17.31 -15.97 15.88
C ALA A 146 -16.85 -15.57 17.30
N ARG A 147 -15.67 -14.97 17.42
CA ARG A 147 -15.24 -14.34 18.67
C ARG A 147 -16.05 -13.07 18.94
N ALA A 148 -16.24 -12.71 20.21
CA ALA A 148 -17.09 -11.59 20.61
C ALA A 148 -16.73 -10.26 19.92
N ASP A 149 -15.43 -10.04 19.70
CA ASP A 149 -14.84 -8.86 19.06
C ASP A 149 -14.84 -8.92 17.51
N ASN A 150 -14.93 -10.11 16.92
CA ASN A 150 -14.80 -10.32 15.47
C ASN A 150 -16.15 -10.53 14.75
N LYS A 151 -17.18 -10.98 15.47
CA LYS A 151 -18.43 -11.48 14.87
C LYS A 151 -19.12 -10.46 13.97
N ALA A 152 -19.36 -9.25 14.49
CA ALA A 152 -20.06 -8.20 13.74
C ALA A 152 -19.27 -7.77 12.49
N ARG A 153 -17.94 -7.74 12.59
CA ARG A 153 -17.04 -7.42 11.47
C ARG A 153 -17.07 -8.53 10.41
N ARG A 154 -17.02 -9.80 10.83
CA ARG A 154 -17.08 -10.98 9.95
C ARG A 154 -18.40 -11.04 9.18
N ASN A 155 -19.53 -10.86 9.85
CA ASN A 155 -20.83 -10.94 9.20
C ASN A 155 -20.99 -9.80 8.18
N ARG A 156 -20.68 -8.55 8.59
CA ARG A 156 -20.67 -7.39 7.69
C ARG A 156 -19.74 -7.58 6.49
N PHE A 157 -18.63 -8.30 6.68
CA PHE A 157 -17.68 -8.58 5.61
C PHE A 157 -18.31 -9.34 4.45
N TYR A 158 -19.20 -10.30 4.70
CA TYR A 158 -19.92 -11.03 3.65
C TYR A 158 -21.16 -10.25 3.18
N GLU A 159 -21.92 -9.67 4.10
CA GLU A 159 -23.17 -8.94 3.79
C GLU A 159 -22.97 -7.79 2.79
N GLN A 160 -21.84 -7.08 2.86
CA GLN A 160 -21.53 -5.99 1.91
C GLN A 160 -21.42 -6.47 0.44
N PHE A 161 -21.11 -7.75 0.21
CA PHE A 161 -21.05 -8.34 -1.14
C PHE A 161 -22.42 -8.87 -1.60
N GLY A 162 -23.49 -8.64 -0.83
CA GLY A 162 -24.85 -9.06 -1.15
C GLY A 162 -25.27 -10.42 -0.58
N LEU A 163 -24.40 -11.07 0.21
CA LEU A 163 -24.77 -12.33 0.86
C LEU A 163 -25.71 -12.08 2.05
N GLU A 164 -26.89 -12.70 2.00
CA GLU A 164 -27.80 -12.77 3.14
C GLU A 164 -27.65 -14.10 3.87
N PHE A 165 -27.78 -14.10 5.20
CA PHE A 165 -27.61 -15.30 6.02
C PHE A 165 -28.86 -15.62 6.81
N ASP A 166 -29.26 -16.89 6.77
CA ASP A 166 -30.21 -17.46 7.71
C ASP A 166 -29.43 -17.88 8.97
N TYR A 167 -29.45 -17.01 9.98
CA TYR A 167 -28.78 -17.24 11.26
C TYR A 167 -29.54 -18.22 12.13
N VAL A 168 -28.80 -19.07 12.86
CA VAL A 168 -29.39 -20.04 13.80
C VAL A 168 -30.05 -19.36 15.00
N ASP A 169 -29.45 -18.28 15.50
CA ASP A 169 -29.93 -17.51 16.65
C ASP A 169 -29.79 -15.99 16.45
N SER A 170 -30.45 -15.22 17.31
CA SER A 170 -30.28 -13.75 17.39
C SER A 170 -28.83 -13.34 17.71
N GLY A 171 -28.04 -14.27 18.25
CA GLY A 171 -26.62 -14.13 18.47
C GLY A 171 -25.82 -14.03 17.17
N LYS A 172 -26.35 -14.45 16.01
CA LYS A 172 -25.72 -14.37 14.67
C LYS A 172 -24.30 -14.94 14.61
N ARG A 173 -24.01 -15.95 15.43
CA ARG A 173 -22.69 -16.60 15.50
C ARG A 173 -22.51 -17.63 14.40
N GLU A 174 -23.61 -18.26 14.01
CA GLU A 174 -23.66 -19.33 13.01
C GLU A 174 -24.84 -19.09 12.07
N GLY A 175 -24.67 -19.49 10.81
CA GLY A 175 -25.70 -19.37 9.78
C GLY A 175 -25.18 -19.78 8.41
N LEU A 176 -26.11 -20.03 7.50
CA LEU A 176 -25.82 -20.38 6.11
C LEU A 176 -26.26 -19.25 5.20
N SER A 177 -25.47 -18.91 4.19
CA SER A 177 -25.90 -17.92 3.21
C SER A 177 -27.04 -18.45 2.36
N ARG A 178 -28.00 -17.59 2.03
CA ARG A 178 -29.10 -17.93 1.12
C ARG A 178 -28.59 -18.22 -0.29
N PRO A 179 -29.27 -19.11 -1.03
CA PRO A 179 -28.95 -19.32 -2.44
C PRO A 179 -29.04 -18.02 -3.24
N MET A 180 -28.02 -17.74 -4.04
CA MET A 180 -27.99 -16.59 -4.95
C MET A 180 -27.13 -16.91 -6.18
N GLN A 181 -27.27 -16.09 -7.23
CA GLN A 181 -26.42 -16.15 -8.42
C GLN A 181 -25.30 -15.13 -8.34
N VAL A 182 -24.23 -15.35 -9.10
CA VAL A 182 -23.08 -14.44 -9.20
C VAL A 182 -23.49 -13.04 -9.61
N ARG A 183 -24.44 -12.89 -10.55
CA ARG A 183 -24.95 -11.58 -10.99
C ARG A 183 -25.55 -10.71 -9.87
N ALA A 184 -25.92 -11.31 -8.75
CA ALA A 184 -26.46 -10.59 -7.58
C ALA A 184 -25.37 -10.16 -6.58
N LEU A 185 -24.10 -10.52 -6.83
CA LEU A 185 -22.98 -10.06 -5.99
C LEU A 185 -22.67 -8.59 -6.23
N ASN A 186 -22.39 -7.87 -5.15
CA ASN A 186 -22.03 -6.46 -5.20
C ASN A 186 -20.51 -6.28 -5.31
N VAL A 187 -20.05 -5.44 -6.23
CA VAL A 187 -18.67 -4.93 -6.21
C VAL A 187 -18.57 -3.85 -5.14
N VAL A 188 -17.59 -3.96 -4.24
CA VAL A 188 -17.44 -3.08 -3.08
C VAL A 188 -16.19 -2.24 -3.26
N GLU A 189 -16.34 -0.96 -3.59
CA GLU A 189 -15.20 -0.07 -3.86
C GLU A 189 -14.70 0.71 -2.64
N THR A 190 -15.29 0.50 -1.45
CA THR A 190 -14.95 1.27 -0.25
C THR A 190 -13.48 1.13 0.16
N TRP A 191 -12.79 0.06 -0.27
CA TRP A 191 -11.37 -0.15 -0.06
C TRP A 191 -10.50 0.92 -0.74
N LYS A 192 -10.94 1.50 -1.86
CA LYS A 192 -10.19 2.54 -2.61
C LYS A 192 -9.93 3.80 -1.79
N LYS A 193 -10.65 3.99 -0.68
CA LYS A 193 -10.49 5.15 0.21
C LYS A 193 -9.20 5.11 1.03
N ASN A 194 -8.60 3.95 1.26
CA ASN A 194 -7.40 3.82 2.12
C ASN A 194 -6.38 2.78 1.65
N ILE A 195 -6.64 2.11 0.52
CA ILE A 195 -5.73 1.15 -0.10
C ILE A 195 -5.38 1.67 -1.48
N PHE A 196 -4.08 1.80 -1.75
CA PHE A 196 -3.56 2.23 -3.04
C PHE A 196 -2.75 1.09 -3.67
N GLU A 197 -2.99 0.86 -4.95
CA GLU A 197 -2.32 -0.17 -5.73
C GLU A 197 -1.09 0.41 -6.42
N HIS A 198 0.03 -0.29 -6.26
CA HIS A 198 1.30 0.02 -6.91
C HIS A 198 1.79 -1.19 -7.70
N THR A 199 2.42 -0.95 -8.84
CA THR A 199 3.18 -2.02 -9.48
C THR A 199 4.45 -2.27 -8.66
N MET A 200 4.98 -3.49 -8.70
CA MET A 200 6.20 -3.81 -7.96
C MET A 200 7.37 -2.92 -8.38
N PHE A 201 7.52 -2.65 -9.68
CA PHE A 201 8.62 -1.85 -10.19
C PHE A 201 8.50 -0.38 -9.82
N ASP A 202 7.31 0.21 -9.95
CA ASP A 202 7.09 1.60 -9.53
C ASP A 202 7.39 1.74 -8.03
N HIS A 203 6.91 0.79 -7.21
CA HIS A 203 7.21 0.78 -5.79
C HIS A 203 8.71 0.69 -5.50
N LEU A 204 9.43 -0.22 -6.15
CA LEU A 204 10.87 -0.39 -5.94
C LEU A 204 11.68 0.82 -6.42
N ALA A 205 11.31 1.42 -7.55
CA ALA A 205 11.94 2.63 -8.07
C ALA A 205 11.76 3.80 -7.09
N GLU A 206 10.54 4.04 -6.61
CA GLU A 206 10.27 5.06 -5.59
C GLU A 206 11.06 4.81 -4.30
N ARG A 207 11.23 3.55 -3.89
CA ARG A 207 12.06 3.20 -2.73
C ARG A 207 13.54 3.47 -2.95
N LEU A 208 14.07 3.18 -4.14
CA LEU A 208 15.46 3.44 -4.48
C LEU A 208 15.73 4.96 -4.51
N ASP A 209 14.89 5.73 -5.18
CA ASP A 209 14.99 7.19 -5.24
C ASP A 209 14.94 7.83 -3.84
N ALA A 210 14.08 7.31 -2.96
CA ALA A 210 14.00 7.77 -1.58
C ALA A 210 15.27 7.47 -0.78
N VAL A 211 15.89 6.30 -0.98
CA VAL A 211 17.16 5.93 -0.33
C VAL A 211 18.30 6.83 -0.83
N GLU A 212 18.42 7.02 -2.14
CA GLU A 212 19.44 7.88 -2.73
C GLU A 212 19.31 9.33 -2.25
N SER A 213 18.08 9.85 -2.25
CA SER A 213 17.76 11.19 -1.74
C SER A 213 18.10 11.34 -0.25
N ALA A 214 17.83 10.32 0.57
CA ALA A 214 18.18 10.33 1.99
C ALA A 214 19.70 10.30 2.19
N GLN A 215 20.43 9.50 1.43
CA GLN A 215 21.90 9.44 1.47
C GLN A 215 22.53 10.78 1.06
N ALA A 216 22.03 11.41 0.00
CA ALA A 216 22.48 12.73 -0.43
C ALA A 216 22.27 13.80 0.65
N LYS A 217 21.10 13.79 1.31
CA LYS A 217 20.80 14.68 2.45
C LYS A 217 21.75 14.44 3.63
N LEU A 218 21.99 13.18 3.99
CA LEU A 218 22.93 12.83 5.06
C LEU A 218 24.36 13.30 4.74
N ALA A 219 24.81 13.13 3.49
CA ALA A 219 26.13 13.61 3.05
C ALA A 219 26.22 15.15 3.08
N ALA A 220 25.15 15.86 2.73
CA ALA A 220 25.10 17.32 2.84
C ALA A 220 25.13 17.80 4.30
N LEU A 221 24.35 17.16 5.18
CA LEU A 221 24.33 17.47 6.62
C LEU A 221 25.67 17.19 7.29
N ASN A 222 26.31 16.05 6.95
CA ASN A 222 27.64 15.73 7.48
C ASN A 222 28.70 16.75 7.05
N ARG A 223 28.68 17.21 5.79
CA ARG A 223 29.57 18.28 5.32
C ARG A 223 29.33 19.59 6.07
N ALA A 224 28.07 19.99 6.23
CA ALA A 224 27.72 21.19 6.99
C ALA A 224 28.17 21.09 8.45
N PHE A 225 27.99 19.93 9.10
CA PHE A 225 28.44 19.68 10.45
C PHE A 225 29.96 19.79 10.60
N VAL A 226 30.73 19.21 9.67
CA VAL A 226 32.20 19.32 9.66
C VAL A 226 32.63 20.79 9.52
N CYS A 227 32.05 21.52 8.57
CA CYS A 227 32.36 22.94 8.38
C CYS A 227 32.04 23.78 9.63
N LEU A 228 30.85 23.60 10.21
CA LEU A 228 30.45 24.32 11.43
C LEU A 228 31.36 23.98 12.61
N ARG A 229 31.77 22.72 12.74
CA ARG A 229 32.68 22.27 13.79
C ARG A 229 34.08 22.86 13.63
N GLU A 230 34.57 22.98 12.40
CA GLU A 230 35.83 23.66 12.10
C GLU A 230 35.75 25.16 12.36
N GLU A 231 34.66 25.82 11.97
CA GLU A 231 34.42 27.23 12.29
C GLU A 231 34.40 27.48 13.79
N GLN A 232 33.73 26.61 14.56
CA GLN A 232 33.70 26.68 16.01
C GLN A 232 35.10 26.53 16.60
N LYS A 233 35.87 25.51 16.20
CA LYS A 233 37.26 25.33 16.66
C LYS A 233 38.14 26.54 16.34
N ASN A 234 37.99 27.11 15.15
CA ASN A 234 38.74 28.30 14.74
C ASN A 234 38.33 29.54 15.55
N ALA A 235 37.06 29.67 15.90
CA ALA A 235 36.55 30.73 16.78
C ALA A 235 37.11 30.60 18.19
N GLU A 236 37.09 29.39 18.76
CA GLU A 236 37.64 29.07 20.08
C GLU A 236 39.16 29.32 20.14
N ALA A 237 39.90 28.98 19.07
CA ALA A 237 41.34 29.20 19.01
C ALA A 237 41.75 30.68 18.89
N ARG A 238 40.88 31.54 18.33
CA ARG A 238 41.19 32.96 18.06
C ARG A 238 39.98 33.88 18.29
N PRO A 239 39.50 34.02 19.54
CA PRO A 239 38.21 34.63 19.86
C PRO A 239 38.11 36.10 19.41
N PHE A 240 39.15 36.91 19.64
CA PHE A 240 39.15 38.33 19.27
C PHE A 240 39.13 38.54 17.75
N ARG A 241 39.93 37.78 16.98
CA ARG A 241 39.96 37.89 15.51
C ARG A 241 38.64 37.43 14.88
N TRP A 242 38.00 36.43 15.47
CA TRP A 242 36.70 35.94 15.02
C TRP A 242 35.59 36.98 15.27
N ALA A 243 35.55 37.59 16.45
CA ALA A 243 34.58 38.63 16.77
C ALA A 243 34.69 39.84 15.82
N ILE A 244 35.92 40.30 15.54
CA ILE A 244 36.17 41.39 14.59
C ILE A 244 35.74 41.01 13.16
N LYS A 245 36.06 39.80 12.69
CA LYS A 245 35.65 39.32 11.36
C LYS A 245 34.13 39.21 11.23
N ARG A 246 33.44 38.81 12.29
CA ARG A 246 31.98 38.70 12.33
C ARG A 246 31.31 40.06 12.28
N LEU A 247 31.79 41.01 13.08
CA LEU A 247 31.36 42.42 13.03
C LEU A 247 31.61 43.04 11.66
N TYR A 248 32.78 42.79 11.06
CA TYR A 248 33.08 43.27 9.71
C TYR A 248 32.14 42.69 8.63
N ASN A 249 31.85 41.39 8.69
CA ASN A 249 30.94 40.76 7.74
C ASN A 249 29.47 41.19 7.93
N GLN A 250 29.06 41.51 9.16
CA GLN A 250 27.72 42.03 9.45
C GLN A 250 27.58 43.51 9.02
N SER A 251 28.66 44.28 9.09
CA SER A 251 28.72 45.70 8.74
C SER A 251 29.26 45.95 7.33
N ARG A 252 29.42 44.92 6.50
CA ARG A 252 30.16 44.97 5.23
C ARG A 252 29.65 46.05 4.28
N GLY A 253 28.33 46.20 4.17
CA GLY A 253 27.69 47.23 3.34
C GLY A 253 27.90 48.66 3.85
N LEU A 254 27.97 48.85 5.18
CA LEU A 254 28.23 50.15 5.78
C LEU A 254 29.71 50.56 5.60
N VAL A 255 30.62 49.61 5.73
CA VAL A 255 32.06 49.87 5.57
C VAL A 255 32.37 50.21 4.11
N THR A 256 31.81 49.49 3.13
CA THR A 256 32.00 49.82 1.70
C THR A 256 31.36 51.14 1.32
N ALA A 257 30.16 51.44 1.82
CA ALA A 257 29.51 52.73 1.59
C ALA A 257 30.33 53.90 2.17
N GLY A 258 30.87 53.76 3.39
CA GLY A 258 31.75 54.75 4.00
C GLY A 258 33.06 54.97 3.22
N LEU A 259 33.65 53.90 2.68
CA LEU A 259 34.87 53.97 1.85
C LEU A 259 34.62 54.69 0.53
N ILE A 260 33.50 54.40 -0.14
CA ILE A 260 33.09 55.10 -1.36
C ILE A 260 32.87 56.58 -1.08
N LEU A 261 32.20 56.92 0.03
CA LEU A 261 31.98 58.31 0.44
C LEU A 261 33.31 59.04 0.67
N ALA A 262 34.27 58.40 1.34
CA ALA A 262 35.59 58.97 1.59
C ALA A 262 36.38 59.20 0.28
N VAL A 263 36.28 58.29 -0.69
CA VAL A 263 36.89 58.44 -2.03
C VAL A 263 36.22 59.56 -2.82
N CYS A 264 34.89 59.69 -2.74
CA CYS A 264 34.18 60.80 -3.38
C CYS A 264 34.59 62.15 -2.78
N ILE A 265 34.74 62.24 -1.45
CA ILE A 265 35.18 63.45 -0.75
C ILE A 265 36.63 63.80 -1.14
N SER A 266 37.53 62.82 -1.21
CA SER A 266 38.94 63.07 -1.57
C SER A 266 39.10 63.49 -3.03
N LEU A 267 38.35 62.88 -3.96
CA LEU A 267 38.32 63.28 -5.37
C LEU A 267 37.71 64.67 -5.56
N PHE A 268 36.70 65.02 -4.77
CA PHE A 268 36.13 66.37 -4.78
C PHE A 268 37.15 67.41 -4.30
N TRP A 269 37.86 67.11 -3.20
CA TRP A 269 38.91 67.97 -2.64
C TRP A 269 40.10 68.18 -3.60
N PHE A 270 40.49 67.14 -4.34
CA PHE A 270 41.58 67.21 -5.31
C PHE A 270 41.21 68.00 -6.58
N LYS A 271 39.92 68.09 -6.92
CA LYS A 271 39.43 68.83 -8.09
C LYS A 271 39.21 70.31 -7.80
N THR A 272 39.06 70.69 -6.54
CA THR A 272 38.89 72.08 -6.07
C THR A 272 40.20 72.78 -5.73
N ARG A 273 41.35 72.18 -6.04
CA ARG A 273 42.69 72.71 -5.82
C ARG A 273 43.42 72.89 -7.14
#